data_AF-A0A2D3VQX7-F1
#
_entry.id   AF-A0A2D3VQX7-F1
#
_cell.length_a   1.000
_cell.length_b   1.000
_cell.length_c   1.000
_cell.angle_alpha   90.00
_cell.angle_beta   90.00
_cell.angle_gamma   90.00
#
_symmetry.space_group_name_H-M   'P 1'
#
loop_
_entity.id
_entity.type
_entity.pdbx_description
1 polymer ?
#
loop_
_entity_poly.entity_id
_entity_poly.type
_entity_poly.pdbx_seq_one_letter_code
_entity_poly.pdbx_strand_id
1 'polypeptide(L)'
;MASASKTLSRALRSASAAQTFKTTASRRVAIQRLQRSAHRGYSSEAPKPSNGGSNTYIWGGLAAGIAIGTGAYFALGDSQPPKPFSPQASDYQAVYDAVAKKIIDESDYDDGSYGPVLLRLGWHASGTYDAETKTGGSNGATMRFDPEADHGANAGLAAARNFLLPIKEQFPWITFSDLWTLAAACAIQEMGGPIIPWRPGRTDRDVSFCTPDGRLPDATKEQNHLRAIFGRMGFNDREIVALSGAHAVGRCHPDRSGFDGPWTFSPITLTNDFYKLLLEEKWQWKKWGGPKQYEDKKTKTLMMLPTDMSLIKDKSFMRYVEEYAKDQEVFFKDFSDVVVKLFELGVPFTTQERIQFKKTE
;
A
#
# COMPACT_ATOMS: atom_id res chain seq x y z
N MET A 1 86.74 7.06 -21.38
CA MET A 1 86.11 8.12 -20.57
C MET A 1 84.87 7.50 -19.93
N ALA A 2 84.92 7.32 -18.60
CA ALA A 2 83.89 6.99 -17.57
C ALA A 2 82.48 6.56 -18.04
N SER A 3 81.86 5.42 -17.66
CA SER A 3 81.67 4.72 -16.36
C SER A 3 81.14 5.57 -15.21
N ALA A 4 79.87 5.37 -14.85
CA ALA A 4 79.25 5.54 -13.51
C ALA A 4 77.71 5.45 -13.67
N SER A 5 76.87 5.03 -12.73
CA SER A 5 76.96 4.15 -11.56
C SER A 5 75.52 3.98 -11.06
N LYS A 6 75.20 2.80 -10.51
CA LYS A 6 73.98 2.57 -9.72
C LYS A 6 74.03 3.39 -8.43
N THR A 7 72.90 3.96 -7.99
CA THR A 7 72.55 4.02 -6.55
C THR A 7 71.05 4.02 -6.33
N LEU A 8 70.59 3.03 -5.57
CA LEU A 8 69.29 2.96 -4.89
C LEU A 8 69.22 3.97 -3.74
N SER A 9 68.07 4.63 -3.57
CA SER A 9 67.72 5.24 -2.28
C SER A 9 66.43 4.63 -1.75
N ARG A 10 66.55 4.08 -0.54
CA ARG A 10 65.56 3.44 0.30
C ARG A 10 65.23 4.39 1.45
N ALA A 11 63.97 4.71 1.66
CA ALA A 11 63.37 5.13 2.94
C ALA A 11 61.91 5.52 2.65
N LEU A 12 60.89 5.32 3.48
CA LEU A 12 60.72 4.64 4.77
C LEU A 12 59.20 4.41 4.88
N ARG A 13 58.84 3.39 5.65
CA ARG A 13 57.46 2.98 5.91
C ARG A 13 56.74 4.02 6.76
N SER A 14 55.50 4.35 6.43
CA SER A 14 54.50 4.76 7.42
C SER A 14 53.20 4.00 7.15
N ALA A 15 52.88 3.09 8.07
CA ALA A 15 51.63 2.36 8.09
C ALA A 15 50.53 3.31 8.58
N SER A 16 49.45 3.46 7.80
CA SER A 16 48.22 4.08 8.26
C SER A 16 47.37 3.00 8.95
N ALA A 17 46.88 3.34 10.14
CA ALA A 17 46.25 2.45 11.09
C ALA A 17 44.94 1.84 10.56
N ALA A 18 44.85 0.51 10.60
CA ALA A 18 43.59 -0.21 10.51
C ALA A 18 42.77 0.06 11.78
N GLN A 19 41.58 0.66 11.63
CA GLN A 19 40.60 0.78 12.70
C GLN A 19 39.94 -0.58 12.92
N THR A 20 40.38 -1.26 13.98
CA THR A 20 39.76 -2.50 14.47
C THR A 20 38.43 -2.16 15.15
N PHE A 21 37.31 -2.46 14.48
CA PHE A 21 36.01 -2.52 15.15
C PHE A 21 35.99 -3.71 16.11
N LYS A 22 36.01 -3.43 17.41
CA LYS A 22 35.78 -4.43 18.46
C LYS A 22 34.29 -4.73 18.52
N THR A 23 33.88 -5.91 18.07
CA THR A 23 32.56 -6.48 18.32
C THR A 23 32.46 -6.87 19.80
N THR A 24 31.62 -6.19 20.56
CA THR A 24 31.21 -6.64 21.90
C THR A 24 30.22 -7.80 21.74
N ALA A 25 30.61 -8.97 22.26
CA ALA A 25 29.77 -10.15 22.31
C ALA A 25 28.65 -9.95 23.36
N SER A 26 27.41 -9.78 22.90
CA SER A 26 26.23 -9.81 23.77
C SER A 26 25.92 -11.26 24.15
N ARG A 27 25.93 -11.52 25.47
CA ARG A 27 25.60 -12.81 26.08
C ARG A 27 24.22 -13.29 25.64
N ARG A 28 24.16 -14.52 25.11
CA ARG A 28 22.92 -15.28 24.90
C ARG A 28 22.35 -15.68 26.25
N VAL A 29 21.19 -15.15 26.62
CA VAL A 29 20.35 -15.70 27.69
C VAL A 29 19.46 -16.77 27.05
N ALA A 30 19.57 -17.99 27.57
CA ALA A 30 18.72 -19.11 27.17
C ALA A 30 17.31 -18.91 27.74
N ILE A 31 16.32 -18.74 26.87
CA ILE A 31 14.90 -18.81 27.25
C ILE A 31 14.42 -20.23 26.96
N GLN A 32 14.13 -20.97 28.03
CA GLN A 32 13.49 -22.28 27.98
C GLN A 32 12.09 -22.14 27.37
N ARG A 33 11.84 -22.84 26.27
CA ARG A 33 10.50 -23.04 25.70
C ARG A 33 9.73 -24.00 26.59
N LEU A 34 8.74 -23.50 27.34
CA LEU A 34 7.71 -24.35 27.93
C LEU A 34 6.69 -24.68 26.85
N GLN A 35 6.59 -25.95 26.48
CA GLN A 35 5.49 -26.47 25.66
C GLN A 35 4.19 -26.39 26.48
N ARG A 36 3.18 -25.70 25.97
CA ARG A 36 1.80 -25.85 26.46
C ARG A 36 0.96 -26.57 25.40
N SER A 37 0.63 -27.82 25.73
CA SER A 37 -0.43 -28.63 25.14
C SER A 37 -1.77 -27.90 25.32
N ALA A 38 -2.52 -27.72 24.24
CA ALA A 38 -3.91 -27.27 24.29
C ALA A 38 -4.81 -28.52 24.37
N HIS A 39 -5.35 -28.80 25.54
CA HIS A 39 -6.53 -29.66 25.69
C HIS A 39 -7.78 -28.78 25.68
N ARG A 40 -8.66 -29.04 24.71
CA ARG A 40 -10.03 -28.53 24.65
C ARG A 40 -10.86 -29.22 25.74
N GLY A 41 -11.52 -28.42 26.57
CA GLY A 41 -12.60 -28.85 27.46
C GLY A 41 -13.66 -27.76 27.51
N TYR A 42 -14.88 -28.10 27.09
CA TYR A 42 -16.09 -27.31 27.31
C TYR A 42 -16.48 -27.38 28.79
N SER A 43 -16.80 -26.25 29.42
CA SER A 43 -17.78 -26.23 30.52
C SER A 43 -18.35 -24.82 30.69
N SER A 44 -19.63 -24.82 31.00
CA SER A 44 -20.54 -23.70 31.22
C SER A 44 -20.31 -22.95 32.54
N GLU A 45 -20.91 -21.76 32.55
CA GLU A 45 -21.24 -20.86 33.68
C GLU A 45 -20.30 -19.69 33.98
N ALA A 46 -20.95 -18.53 34.14
CA ALA A 46 -20.38 -17.21 34.35
C ALA A 46 -20.10 -16.94 35.84
N PRO A 47 -19.14 -16.04 36.14
CA PRO A 47 -19.45 -14.97 37.08
C PRO A 47 -18.92 -13.58 36.69
N LYS A 48 -19.51 -12.61 37.39
CA LYS A 48 -19.50 -11.14 37.31
C LYS A 48 -18.15 -10.43 37.60
N PRO A 49 -18.05 -9.10 37.39
CA PRO A 49 -16.89 -8.46 36.76
C PRO A 49 -15.86 -7.92 37.75
N SER A 50 -14.62 -7.74 37.27
CA SER A 50 -13.61 -6.90 37.91
C SER A 50 -12.92 -5.97 36.90
N ASN A 51 -12.68 -4.75 37.37
CA ASN A 51 -12.13 -3.60 36.66
C ASN A 51 -10.71 -3.82 36.09
N GLY A 52 -10.44 -3.23 34.93
CA GLY A 52 -9.07 -3.10 34.42
C GLY A 52 -8.94 -2.47 33.03
N GLY A 53 -9.06 -1.14 32.96
CA GLY A 53 -8.31 -0.26 32.03
C GLY A 53 -8.42 -0.47 30.52
N SER A 54 -9.43 0.13 29.88
CA SER A 54 -9.45 0.41 28.44
C SER A 54 -9.33 1.92 28.19
N ASN A 55 -8.26 2.33 27.51
CA ASN A 55 -7.97 3.70 27.13
C ASN A 55 -8.95 4.14 26.02
N THR A 56 -10.06 4.75 26.43
CA THR A 56 -11.07 5.32 25.55
C THR A 56 -10.91 6.82 25.56
N TYR A 57 -10.46 7.39 24.44
CA TYR A 57 -10.45 8.84 24.26
C TYR A 57 -11.89 9.31 24.09
N ILE A 58 -12.38 10.02 25.11
CA ILE A 58 -13.71 10.61 25.20
C ILE A 58 -13.76 11.84 24.30
N TRP A 59 -14.55 11.77 23.22
CA TRP A 59 -15.12 12.97 22.60
C TRP A 59 -16.32 13.41 23.44
N GLY A 60 -16.07 14.30 24.40
CA GLY A 60 -17.09 14.83 25.29
C GLY A 60 -16.73 16.25 25.72
N GLY A 61 -17.41 17.23 25.15
CA GLY A 61 -17.31 18.62 25.58
C GLY A 61 -17.90 19.61 24.58
N LEU A 62 -19.22 19.82 24.61
CA LEU A 62 -19.83 21.07 25.11
C LEU A 62 -21.35 21.05 24.85
N ALA A 63 -22.11 20.61 25.85
CA ALA A 63 -23.55 20.86 25.95
C ALA A 63 -23.82 21.50 27.31
N ALA A 64 -23.58 22.80 27.43
CA ALA A 64 -24.08 23.66 28.51
C ALA A 64 -23.81 25.13 28.17
N GLY A 65 -24.85 25.84 27.73
CA GLY A 65 -24.77 27.29 27.48
C GLY A 65 -25.86 27.86 26.58
N ILE A 66 -27.12 27.45 26.74
CA ILE A 66 -28.26 28.18 26.13
C ILE A 66 -29.13 28.73 27.25
N ALA A 67 -28.82 29.95 27.66
CA ALA A 67 -29.76 30.91 28.23
C ALA A 67 -29.04 32.26 28.28
N ILE A 68 -29.68 33.31 27.75
CA ILE A 68 -29.18 34.69 27.54
C ILE A 68 -28.59 34.89 26.13
N GLY A 69 -29.46 35.23 25.17
CA GLY A 69 -29.03 35.62 23.82
C GLY A 69 -30.15 35.79 22.79
N THR A 70 -31.41 35.53 23.14
CA THR A 70 -32.55 35.63 22.21
C THR A 70 -32.95 37.07 21.83
N GLY A 71 -32.39 38.10 22.47
CA GLY A 71 -32.76 39.51 22.23
C GLY A 71 -31.88 40.28 21.24
N ALA A 72 -30.71 39.75 20.83
CA ALA A 72 -29.75 40.48 20.02
C ALA A 72 -29.68 40.05 18.54
N TYR A 73 -30.44 39.03 18.13
CA TYR A 73 -30.35 38.46 16.78
C TYR A 73 -31.22 39.15 15.71
N PHE A 74 -31.99 40.18 16.08
CA PHE A 74 -32.85 40.93 15.13
C PHE A 74 -32.25 42.26 14.66
N ALA A 75 -30.98 42.51 14.93
CA ALA A 75 -30.27 43.67 14.40
C ALA A 75 -28.89 43.22 13.94
N LEU A 76 -28.79 42.73 12.70
CA LEU A 76 -27.61 42.82 11.83
C LEU A 76 -27.88 41.99 10.56
N GLY A 77 -27.98 42.69 9.43
CA GLY A 77 -27.57 42.24 8.09
C GLY A 77 -28.17 40.95 7.54
N ASP A 78 -28.76 41.06 6.35
CA ASP A 78 -29.13 39.96 5.45
C ASP A 78 -27.89 39.09 5.13
N SER A 79 -27.54 38.20 6.07
CA SER A 79 -26.38 37.32 5.99
C SER A 79 -26.90 35.95 5.59
N GLN A 80 -26.90 35.72 4.28
CA GLN A 80 -27.11 34.39 3.73
C GLN A 80 -26.17 33.41 4.45
N PRO A 81 -26.65 32.24 4.88
CA PRO A 81 -25.79 31.23 5.49
C PRO A 81 -24.64 30.92 4.51
N PRO A 82 -23.40 30.72 5.01
CA PRO A 82 -22.27 30.43 4.13
C PRO A 82 -22.61 29.22 3.27
N LYS A 83 -22.39 29.34 1.96
CA LYS A 83 -22.62 28.24 1.02
C LYS A 83 -21.80 27.02 1.47
N PRO A 84 -22.35 25.80 1.39
CA PRO A 84 -21.58 24.60 1.66
C PRO A 84 -20.33 24.58 0.78
N PHE A 85 -19.17 24.24 1.37
CA PHE A 85 -17.93 24.12 0.63
C PHE A 85 -18.09 23.06 -0.47
N SER A 86 -17.79 23.44 -1.72
CA SER A 86 -17.83 22.56 -2.88
C SER A 86 -16.42 22.50 -3.47
N PRO A 87 -15.66 21.42 -3.19
CA PRO A 87 -14.27 21.31 -3.62
C PRO A 87 -14.13 21.40 -5.14
N GLN A 88 -13.13 22.13 -5.60
CA GLN A 88 -12.72 22.26 -7.00
C GLN A 88 -11.48 21.39 -7.28
N ALA A 89 -11.13 21.23 -8.56
CA ALA A 89 -9.94 20.46 -8.95
C ALA A 89 -8.64 20.95 -8.27
N SER A 90 -8.51 22.26 -8.03
CA SER A 90 -7.38 22.85 -7.31
C SER A 90 -7.31 22.43 -5.83
N ASP A 91 -8.46 22.21 -5.18
CA ASP A 91 -8.50 21.75 -3.79
C ASP A 91 -7.98 20.31 -3.68
N TYR A 92 -8.36 19.45 -4.65
CA TYR A 92 -7.80 18.10 -4.74
C TYR A 92 -6.32 18.10 -5.13
N GLN A 93 -5.86 19.03 -5.97
CA GLN A 93 -4.43 19.21 -6.24
C GLN A 93 -3.67 19.58 -4.96
N ALA A 94 -4.21 20.43 -4.09
CA ALA A 94 -3.58 20.74 -2.81
C ALA A 94 -3.47 19.51 -1.89
N VAL A 95 -4.47 18.60 -1.93
CA VAL A 95 -4.38 17.30 -1.23
C VAL A 95 -3.30 16.42 -1.85
N TYR A 96 -3.22 16.35 -3.19
CA TYR A 96 -2.17 15.64 -3.91
C TYR A 96 -0.78 16.15 -3.49
N ASP A 97 -0.57 17.46 -3.51
CA ASP A 97 0.71 18.10 -3.20
C ASP A 97 1.13 17.79 -1.74
N ALA A 98 0.16 17.79 -0.81
CA ALA A 98 0.41 17.44 0.58
C ALA A 98 0.82 15.97 0.75
N VAL A 99 0.17 15.05 0.02
CA VAL A 99 0.56 13.62 0.02
C VAL A 99 1.94 13.43 -0.60
N ALA A 100 2.18 14.01 -1.78
CA ALA A 100 3.46 13.92 -2.49
C ALA A 100 4.61 14.46 -1.64
N LYS A 101 4.42 15.65 -1.05
CA LYS A 101 5.40 16.25 -0.13
C LYS A 101 5.69 15.33 1.04
N LYS A 102 4.66 14.75 1.67
CA LYS A 102 4.83 13.86 2.81
C LYS A 102 5.55 12.56 2.42
N ILE A 103 5.30 12.00 1.22
CA ILE A 103 6.04 10.83 0.70
C ILE A 103 7.53 11.14 0.57
N ILE A 104 7.89 12.35 0.13
CA ILE A 104 9.28 12.80 -0.04
C ILE A 104 9.93 13.08 1.32
N ASP A 105 9.22 13.76 2.23
CA ASP A 105 9.75 14.16 3.54
C ASP A 105 9.91 12.97 4.49
N GLU A 106 9.05 11.94 4.41
CA GLU A 106 9.06 10.77 5.29
C GLU A 106 9.58 9.51 4.56
N SER A 107 10.90 9.40 4.51
CA SER A 107 11.63 8.30 3.86
C SER A 107 12.10 7.22 4.83
N ASP A 108 11.48 7.07 6.01
CA ASP A 108 11.91 6.13 7.07
C ASP A 108 11.18 4.78 7.01
N TYR A 109 10.24 4.61 6.08
CA TYR A 109 9.43 3.40 5.93
C TYR A 109 9.95 2.46 4.84
N ASP A 110 10.06 1.18 5.18
CA ASP A 110 10.48 0.08 4.30
C ASP A 110 11.73 0.43 3.46
N ASP A 111 11.58 0.54 2.14
CA ASP A 111 12.67 0.84 1.18
C ASP A 111 12.93 2.34 1.01
N GLY A 112 12.51 3.13 2.00
CA GLY A 112 12.65 4.58 2.01
C GLY A 112 11.46 5.34 1.44
N SER A 113 10.27 4.73 1.40
CA SER A 113 9.07 5.38 0.87
C SER A 113 7.77 4.73 1.35
N TYR A 114 6.76 5.55 1.63
CA TYR A 114 5.36 5.11 1.82
C TYR A 114 4.61 4.85 0.51
N GLY A 115 5.17 5.22 -0.65
CA GLY A 115 4.50 5.09 -1.96
C GLY A 115 3.92 3.69 -2.22
N PRO A 116 4.69 2.61 -2.08
CA PRO A 116 4.18 1.26 -2.34
C PRO A 116 3.02 0.85 -1.43
N VAL A 117 3.06 1.23 -0.14
CA VAL A 117 1.98 0.87 0.81
C VAL A 117 0.72 1.72 0.60
N LEU A 118 0.85 2.96 0.12
CA LEU A 118 -0.29 3.80 -0.29
C LEU A 118 -0.97 3.24 -1.54
N LEU A 119 -0.20 2.80 -2.53
CA LEU A 119 -0.73 2.07 -3.69
C LEU A 119 -1.49 0.81 -3.24
N ARG A 120 -0.90 0.02 -2.34
CA ARG A 120 -1.54 -1.16 -1.78
C ARG A 120 -2.84 -0.82 -1.03
N LEU A 121 -2.88 0.27 -0.26
CA LEU A 121 -4.10 0.72 0.42
C LEU A 121 -5.21 1.04 -0.59
N GLY A 122 -4.91 1.80 -1.65
CA GLY A 122 -5.87 2.10 -2.71
C GLY A 122 -6.39 0.84 -3.41
N TRP A 123 -5.50 -0.13 -3.70
CA TRP A 123 -5.88 -1.43 -4.23
C TRP A 123 -6.81 -2.18 -3.28
N HIS A 124 -6.42 -2.38 -2.01
CA HIS A 124 -7.20 -3.17 -1.05
C HIS A 124 -8.54 -2.53 -0.70
N ALA A 125 -8.61 -1.19 -0.61
CA ALA A 125 -9.86 -0.47 -0.40
C ALA A 125 -10.83 -0.61 -1.59
N SER A 126 -10.32 -0.92 -2.79
CA SER A 126 -11.13 -1.08 -4.01
C SER A 126 -11.40 -2.55 -4.36
N GLY A 127 -10.46 -3.45 -4.05
CA GLY A 127 -10.45 -4.85 -4.45
C GLY A 127 -11.48 -5.74 -3.75
N THR A 128 -12.24 -5.19 -2.79
CA THR A 128 -13.35 -5.87 -2.12
C THR A 128 -14.65 -5.80 -2.92
N TYR A 129 -14.67 -5.08 -4.05
CA TYR A 129 -15.86 -4.92 -4.87
C TYR A 129 -16.37 -6.27 -5.41
N ASP A 130 -17.69 -6.37 -5.49
CA ASP A 130 -18.41 -7.48 -6.08
C ASP A 130 -19.45 -6.92 -7.07
N ALA A 131 -19.28 -7.25 -8.35
CA ALA A 131 -20.14 -6.74 -9.41
C ALA A 131 -21.56 -7.33 -9.39
N GLU A 132 -21.78 -8.47 -8.75
CA GLU A 132 -23.10 -9.08 -8.62
C GLU A 132 -23.89 -8.40 -7.50
N THR A 133 -23.30 -8.34 -6.30
CA THR A 133 -23.97 -7.78 -5.12
C THR A 133 -23.89 -6.26 -5.02
N LYS A 134 -23.02 -5.61 -5.80
CA LYS A 134 -22.74 -4.16 -5.75
C LYS A 134 -22.24 -3.69 -4.37
N THR A 135 -21.54 -4.56 -3.65
CA THR A 135 -20.99 -4.27 -2.31
C THR A 135 -19.47 -4.18 -2.33
N GLY A 136 -18.89 -3.55 -1.32
CA GLY A 136 -17.45 -3.29 -1.25
C GLY A 136 -17.00 -2.22 -2.24
N GLY A 137 -15.71 -2.20 -2.54
CA GLY A 137 -15.12 -1.18 -3.40
C GLY A 137 -14.75 0.10 -2.65
N SER A 138 -14.21 1.07 -3.39
CA SER A 138 -13.59 2.26 -2.81
C SER A 138 -14.56 3.25 -2.15
N ASN A 139 -15.88 3.07 -2.37
CA ASN A 139 -16.92 3.97 -1.87
C ASN A 139 -17.40 3.60 -0.45
N GLY A 140 -16.58 3.88 0.56
CA GLY A 140 -16.99 3.67 1.95
C GLY A 140 -15.86 3.74 2.98
N ALA A 141 -14.61 3.52 2.55
CA ALA A 141 -13.43 3.45 3.42
C ALA A 141 -13.69 2.55 4.65
N THR A 142 -14.33 1.40 4.44
CA THR A 142 -14.82 0.51 5.51
C THR A 142 -13.68 -0.19 6.25
N MET A 143 -12.49 -0.29 5.65
CA MET A 143 -11.24 -0.73 6.29
C MET A 143 -10.76 0.20 7.45
N ARG A 144 -11.54 1.23 7.82
CA ARG A 144 -11.40 1.96 9.08
C ARG A 144 -11.92 1.18 10.29
N PHE A 145 -12.77 0.17 10.06
CA PHE A 145 -13.50 -0.54 11.10
C PHE A 145 -13.22 -2.04 11.06
N ASP A 146 -13.39 -2.67 12.22
CA ASP A 146 -13.45 -4.14 12.33
C ASP A 146 -14.80 -4.65 11.78
N PRO A 147 -14.85 -5.81 11.11
CA PRO A 147 -13.75 -6.77 10.96
C PRO A 147 -12.78 -6.47 9.80
N GLU A 148 -13.11 -5.55 8.88
CA GLU A 148 -12.37 -5.38 7.63
C GLU A 148 -10.92 -4.90 7.84
N ALA A 149 -10.69 -4.03 8.83
CA ALA A 149 -9.36 -3.57 9.20
C ALA A 149 -8.43 -4.72 9.65
N ASP A 150 -9.00 -5.77 10.22
CA ASP A 150 -8.32 -6.92 10.85
C ASP A 150 -8.26 -8.18 9.96
N HIS A 151 -8.88 -8.15 8.78
CA HIS A 151 -8.72 -9.23 7.81
C HIS A 151 -7.24 -9.47 7.51
N GLY A 152 -6.82 -10.74 7.45
CA GLY A 152 -5.41 -11.10 7.30
C GLY A 152 -4.76 -10.49 6.05
N ALA A 153 -5.52 -10.35 4.96
CA ALA A 153 -5.06 -9.70 3.74
C ALA A 153 -4.71 -8.21 3.94
N ASN A 154 -5.28 -7.54 4.94
CA ASN A 154 -5.06 -6.11 5.22
C ASN A 154 -3.94 -5.85 6.24
N ALA A 155 -3.28 -6.89 6.74
CA ALA A 155 -2.15 -6.76 7.66
C ALA A 155 -1.10 -5.77 7.12
N GLY A 156 -0.67 -4.84 7.97
CA GLY A 156 0.28 -3.76 7.66
C GLY A 156 -0.33 -2.48 7.07
N LEU A 157 -1.58 -2.49 6.57
CA LEU A 157 -2.20 -1.29 5.97
C LEU A 157 -2.55 -0.20 6.98
N ALA A 158 -2.50 -0.50 8.29
CA ALA A 158 -2.57 0.52 9.33
C ALA A 158 -1.46 1.58 9.17
N ALA A 159 -0.27 1.22 8.66
CA ALA A 159 0.80 2.17 8.40
C ALA A 159 0.37 3.24 7.38
N ALA A 160 -0.22 2.84 6.25
CA ALA A 160 -0.75 3.76 5.24
C ALA A 160 -1.93 4.58 5.76
N ARG A 161 -2.84 3.98 6.52
CA ARG A 161 -3.97 4.72 7.12
C ARG A 161 -3.47 5.80 8.09
N ASN A 162 -2.52 5.46 8.96
CA ASN A 162 -1.94 6.40 9.93
C ASN A 162 -1.14 7.51 9.24
N PHE A 163 -0.40 7.18 8.17
CA PHE A 163 0.30 8.17 7.34
C PHE A 163 -0.66 9.22 6.77
N LEU A 164 -1.89 8.83 6.41
CA LEU A 164 -2.87 9.74 5.83
C LEU A 164 -3.71 10.51 6.86
N LEU A 165 -3.64 10.19 8.16
CA LEU A 165 -4.43 10.89 9.19
C LEU A 165 -4.10 12.40 9.30
N PRO A 166 -2.81 12.82 9.35
CA PRO A 166 -2.50 14.26 9.38
C PRO A 166 -2.97 15.01 8.12
N ILE A 167 -2.99 14.33 6.96
CA ILE A 167 -3.52 14.91 5.72
C ILE A 167 -5.05 15.06 5.82
N LYS A 168 -5.75 14.06 6.37
CA LYS A 168 -7.19 14.13 6.63
C LYS A 168 -7.54 15.27 7.61
N GLU A 169 -6.70 15.53 8.60
CA GLU A 169 -6.84 16.64 9.55
C GLU A 169 -6.61 18.00 8.87
N GLN A 170 -5.62 18.11 7.98
CA GLN A 170 -5.35 19.31 7.19
C GLN A 170 -6.49 19.63 6.21
N PHE A 171 -7.14 18.60 5.65
CA PHE A 171 -8.24 18.72 4.69
C PHE A 171 -9.52 18.03 5.23
N PRO A 172 -10.20 18.60 6.24
CA PRO A 172 -11.32 17.94 6.91
C PRO A 172 -12.51 17.66 5.97
N TRP A 173 -12.60 18.38 4.84
CA TRP A 173 -13.64 18.24 3.84
C TRP A 173 -13.51 16.99 2.95
N ILE A 174 -12.31 16.42 2.78
CA ILE A 174 -12.14 15.22 1.93
C ILE A 174 -12.61 13.98 2.69
N THR A 175 -13.31 13.07 2.02
CA THR A 175 -13.66 11.76 2.60
C THR A 175 -12.41 10.88 2.69
N PHE A 176 -12.38 9.92 3.63
CA PHE A 176 -11.32 8.92 3.64
C PHE A 176 -11.29 8.12 2.34
N SER A 177 -12.47 7.85 1.77
CA SER A 177 -12.63 7.13 0.52
C SER A 177 -11.94 7.83 -0.66
N ASP A 178 -12.13 9.14 -0.81
CA ASP A 178 -11.43 9.91 -1.83
C ASP A 178 -9.94 10.06 -1.48
N LEU A 179 -9.59 10.29 -0.21
CA LEU A 179 -8.20 10.44 0.21
C LEU A 179 -7.34 9.19 -0.10
N TRP A 180 -7.84 7.99 0.16
CA TRP A 180 -7.07 6.75 -0.06
C TRP A 180 -6.80 6.49 -1.55
N THR A 181 -7.79 6.71 -2.42
CA THR A 181 -7.62 6.51 -3.86
C THR A 181 -6.80 7.63 -4.49
N LEU A 182 -6.95 8.87 -4.02
CA LEU A 182 -6.11 10.00 -4.44
C LEU A 182 -4.65 9.78 -4.02
N ALA A 183 -4.41 9.36 -2.78
CA ALA A 183 -3.06 9.06 -2.30
C ALA A 183 -2.41 7.92 -3.08
N ALA A 184 -3.17 6.90 -3.48
CA ALA A 184 -2.66 5.84 -4.35
C ALA A 184 -2.32 6.34 -5.76
N ALA A 185 -3.16 7.19 -6.36
CA ALA A 185 -2.87 7.84 -7.65
C ALA A 185 -1.60 8.73 -7.58
N CYS A 186 -1.45 9.49 -6.49
CA CYS A 186 -0.25 10.26 -6.18
C CYS A 186 0.98 9.36 -6.06
N ALA A 187 0.91 8.30 -5.25
CA ALA A 187 2.02 7.37 -5.10
C ALA A 187 2.48 6.75 -6.43
N ILE A 188 1.55 6.35 -7.31
CA ILE A 188 1.88 5.83 -8.65
C ILE A 188 2.72 6.85 -9.43
N GLN A 189 2.26 8.10 -9.50
CA GLN A 189 2.92 9.17 -10.27
C GLN A 189 4.26 9.60 -9.65
N GLU A 190 4.34 9.68 -8.32
CA GLU A 190 5.56 10.05 -7.60
C GLU A 190 6.65 8.96 -7.71
N MET A 191 6.26 7.69 -7.78
CA MET A 191 7.16 6.56 -8.06
C MET A 191 7.56 6.44 -9.54
N GLY A 192 7.20 7.39 -10.40
CA GLY A 192 7.58 7.40 -11.83
C GLY A 192 6.66 6.60 -12.75
N GLY A 193 5.50 6.17 -12.24
CA GLY A 193 4.45 5.54 -13.02
C GLY A 193 3.63 6.53 -13.86
N PRO A 194 2.59 6.04 -14.56
CA PRO A 194 1.71 6.87 -15.37
C PRO A 194 0.84 7.82 -14.54
N ILE A 195 0.39 8.89 -15.17
CA ILE A 195 -0.70 9.73 -14.65
C ILE A 195 -1.96 8.88 -14.55
N ILE A 196 -2.64 8.92 -13.40
CA ILE A 196 -3.93 8.26 -13.19
C ILE A 196 -5.03 9.34 -13.19
N PRO A 197 -5.85 9.46 -14.25
CA PRO A 197 -7.01 10.34 -14.23
C PRO A 197 -7.96 9.96 -13.09
N TRP A 198 -8.11 10.84 -12.11
CA TRP A 198 -8.81 10.53 -10.86
C TRP A 198 -10.10 11.33 -10.73
N ARG A 199 -11.14 10.74 -10.16
CA ARG A 199 -12.44 11.39 -9.97
C ARG A 199 -12.84 11.43 -8.49
N PRO A 200 -13.29 12.57 -7.94
CA PRO A 200 -13.85 12.67 -6.60
C PRO A 200 -15.32 12.25 -6.56
N GLY A 201 -15.85 12.09 -5.34
CA GLY A 201 -17.27 11.85 -5.11
C GLY A 201 -17.57 10.58 -4.33
N ARG A 202 -16.55 9.93 -3.76
CA ARG A 202 -16.76 8.81 -2.85
C ARG A 202 -17.24 9.32 -1.49
N THR A 203 -18.08 8.52 -0.85
CA THR A 203 -18.64 8.79 0.47
C THR A 203 -18.13 7.77 1.48
N ASP A 204 -17.81 8.22 2.68
CA ASP A 204 -17.49 7.33 3.79
C ASP A 204 -18.76 6.65 4.33
N ARG A 205 -18.66 5.34 4.60
CA ARG A 205 -19.75 4.53 5.16
C ARG A 205 -19.45 4.14 6.60
N ASP A 206 -20.42 3.57 7.28
CA ASP A 206 -20.24 2.98 8.61
C ASP A 206 -19.90 1.48 8.53
N VAL A 207 -19.65 0.88 9.70
CA VAL A 207 -19.24 -0.52 9.88
C VAL A 207 -20.20 -1.54 9.26
N SER A 208 -21.49 -1.21 9.07
CA SER A 208 -22.46 -2.13 8.46
C SER A 208 -22.16 -2.43 6.97
N PHE A 209 -21.27 -1.65 6.35
CA PHE A 209 -20.82 -1.85 4.98
C PHE A 209 -19.50 -2.64 4.88
N CYS A 210 -18.89 -3.04 6.01
CA CYS A 210 -17.70 -3.88 6.00
C CYS A 210 -17.97 -5.18 5.24
N THR A 211 -17.05 -5.52 4.33
CA THR A 211 -17.18 -6.74 3.52
C THR A 211 -16.80 -7.98 4.32
N PRO A 212 -17.25 -9.19 3.93
CA PRO A 212 -16.70 -10.43 4.48
C PRO A 212 -15.23 -10.62 4.06
N ASP A 213 -14.48 -11.39 4.84
CA ASP A 213 -13.11 -11.79 4.49
C ASP A 213 -13.08 -12.67 3.22
N GLY A 214 -11.90 -12.80 2.60
CA GLY A 214 -11.67 -13.66 1.43
C GLY A 214 -12.02 -13.02 0.08
N ARG A 215 -12.41 -11.75 0.04
CA ARG A 215 -12.62 -11.03 -1.23
C ARG A 215 -11.33 -10.61 -1.94
N LEU A 216 -10.22 -10.55 -1.22
CA LEU A 216 -8.89 -10.20 -1.73
C LEU A 216 -8.13 -11.47 -2.17
N PRO A 217 -7.18 -11.36 -3.12
CA PRO A 217 -6.47 -12.53 -3.65
C PRO A 217 -5.55 -13.19 -2.61
N ASP A 218 -5.36 -14.50 -2.76
CA ASP A 218 -4.48 -15.33 -1.93
C ASP A 218 -3.24 -15.64 -2.78
N ALA A 219 -2.10 -15.15 -2.32
CA ALA A 219 -0.82 -15.25 -3.00
C ALA A 219 -0.32 -16.70 -3.17
N THR A 220 -0.85 -17.66 -2.40
CA THR A 220 -0.48 -19.08 -2.50
C THR A 220 -1.16 -19.81 -3.66
N LYS A 221 -2.12 -19.15 -4.33
CA LYS A 221 -2.88 -19.70 -5.45
C LYS A 221 -2.26 -19.35 -6.80
N GLU A 222 -2.97 -19.65 -7.88
CA GLU A 222 -2.51 -19.45 -9.25
C GLU A 222 -3.64 -18.85 -10.13
N GLN A 223 -3.52 -18.95 -11.46
CA GLN A 223 -4.33 -18.21 -12.44
C GLN A 223 -5.84 -18.36 -12.31
N ASN A 224 -6.35 -19.53 -11.92
CA ASN A 224 -7.80 -19.73 -11.76
C ASN A 224 -8.36 -18.92 -10.58
N HIS A 225 -7.56 -18.77 -9.51
CA HIS A 225 -7.93 -17.93 -8.37
C HIS A 225 -7.90 -16.45 -8.75
N LEU A 226 -6.88 -16.02 -9.50
CA LEU A 226 -6.82 -14.65 -10.02
C LEU A 226 -8.06 -14.35 -10.88
N ARG A 227 -8.41 -15.22 -11.82
CA ARG A 227 -9.63 -15.04 -12.64
C ARG A 227 -10.91 -15.04 -11.82
N ALA A 228 -11.01 -15.84 -10.76
CA ALA A 228 -12.18 -15.82 -9.87
C ALA A 228 -12.32 -14.49 -9.11
N ILE A 229 -11.24 -14.02 -8.50
CA ILE A 229 -11.24 -12.77 -7.71
C ILE A 229 -11.45 -11.54 -8.59
N PHE A 230 -10.69 -11.43 -9.67
CA PHE A 230 -10.73 -10.27 -10.55
C PHE A 230 -11.94 -10.32 -11.50
N GLY A 231 -12.37 -11.51 -11.91
CA GLY A 231 -13.60 -11.70 -12.68
C GLY A 231 -14.85 -11.29 -11.90
N ARG A 232 -14.89 -11.51 -10.58
CA ARG A 232 -15.95 -10.98 -9.69
C ARG A 232 -16.09 -9.46 -9.79
N MET A 233 -15.00 -8.75 -10.05
CA MET A 233 -14.97 -7.29 -10.24
C MET A 233 -15.22 -6.87 -11.70
N GLY A 234 -15.27 -7.82 -12.64
CA GLY A 234 -15.45 -7.57 -14.07
C GLY A 234 -14.16 -7.31 -14.84
N PHE A 235 -13.01 -7.78 -14.35
CA PHE A 235 -11.74 -7.67 -15.08
C PHE A 235 -11.46 -8.87 -15.99
N ASN A 236 -10.84 -8.61 -17.13
CA ASN A 236 -10.35 -9.63 -18.06
C ASN A 236 -8.86 -9.96 -17.82
N ASP A 237 -8.32 -10.91 -18.59
CA ASP A 237 -6.94 -11.37 -18.43
C ASP A 237 -5.88 -10.27 -18.65
N ARG A 238 -6.08 -9.34 -19.60
CA ARG A 238 -5.14 -8.23 -19.86
C ARG A 238 -5.09 -7.27 -18.68
N GLU A 239 -6.27 -6.98 -18.11
CA GLU A 239 -6.45 -6.11 -16.95
C GLU A 239 -5.85 -6.73 -15.67
N ILE A 240 -6.00 -8.04 -15.47
CA ILE A 240 -5.37 -8.79 -14.36
C ILE A 240 -3.84 -8.69 -14.43
N VAL A 241 -3.27 -8.95 -15.62
CA VAL A 241 -1.83 -8.89 -15.81
C VAL A 241 -1.32 -7.47 -15.63
N ALA A 242 -2.02 -6.46 -16.17
CA ALA A 242 -1.65 -5.05 -16.00
C ALA A 242 -1.61 -4.67 -14.51
N LEU A 243 -2.67 -4.97 -13.74
CA LEU A 243 -2.70 -4.68 -12.29
C LEU A 243 -1.59 -5.38 -11.52
N SER A 244 -1.22 -6.60 -11.92
CA SER A 244 -0.14 -7.36 -11.28
C SER A 244 1.22 -6.67 -11.45
N GLY A 245 1.40 -5.82 -12.47
CA GLY A 245 2.58 -4.97 -12.63
C GLY A 245 2.84 -4.00 -11.48
N ALA A 246 1.85 -3.72 -10.62
CA ALA A 246 2.06 -2.95 -9.39
C ALA A 246 3.07 -3.63 -8.44
N HIS A 247 3.29 -4.94 -8.55
CA HIS A 247 4.35 -5.65 -7.82
C HIS A 247 5.75 -5.24 -8.26
N ALA A 248 5.93 -4.37 -9.26
CA ALA A 248 7.23 -3.75 -9.53
C ALA A 248 7.78 -2.93 -8.35
N VAL A 249 6.90 -2.46 -7.45
CA VAL A 249 7.25 -1.66 -6.27
C VAL A 249 6.90 -2.37 -4.97
N GLY A 250 7.61 -2.01 -3.90
CA GLY A 250 7.46 -2.54 -2.56
C GLY A 250 8.08 -3.92 -2.37
N ARG A 251 7.64 -4.58 -1.31
CA ARG A 251 8.12 -5.91 -0.89
C ARG A 251 7.09 -6.62 -0.03
N CYS A 252 7.27 -7.93 0.12
CA CYS A 252 6.60 -8.71 1.15
C CYS A 252 7.33 -8.65 2.50
N HIS A 253 6.57 -8.80 3.59
CA HIS A 253 7.08 -8.87 4.95
C HIS A 253 6.54 -10.11 5.69
N PRO A 254 7.42 -10.87 6.39
CA PRO A 254 7.02 -12.08 7.10
C PRO A 254 5.93 -11.88 8.14
N ASP A 255 5.93 -10.75 8.84
CA ASP A 255 4.99 -10.40 9.92
C ASP A 255 3.63 -9.93 9.39
N ARG A 256 3.51 -9.62 8.10
CA ARG A 256 2.27 -9.14 7.46
C ARG A 256 1.63 -10.22 6.60
N SER A 257 2.40 -10.75 5.66
CA SER A 257 1.92 -11.67 4.62
C SER A 257 2.45 -13.09 4.78
N GLY A 258 3.44 -13.29 5.66
CA GLY A 258 4.23 -14.52 5.72
C GLY A 258 5.32 -14.63 4.66
N PHE A 259 5.24 -13.87 3.56
CA PHE A 259 6.22 -13.81 2.46
C PHE A 259 7.32 -12.78 2.73
N ASP A 260 8.43 -12.84 2.00
CA ASP A 260 9.61 -11.99 2.26
C ASP A 260 10.36 -11.57 1.00
N GLY A 261 10.64 -10.26 0.91
CA GLY A 261 11.54 -9.68 -0.10
C GLY A 261 10.84 -8.88 -1.20
N PRO A 262 11.60 -8.07 -1.96
CA PRO A 262 11.10 -7.29 -3.09
C PRO A 262 11.01 -8.13 -4.37
N TRP A 263 10.17 -7.71 -5.30
CA TRP A 263 10.07 -8.32 -6.64
C TRP A 263 11.13 -7.79 -7.61
N THR A 264 11.56 -6.54 -7.42
CA THR A 264 12.51 -5.84 -8.31
C THR A 264 13.69 -5.26 -7.53
N PHE A 265 14.72 -4.83 -8.25
CA PHE A 265 15.88 -4.14 -7.66
C PHE A 265 15.61 -2.67 -7.32
N SER A 266 14.47 -2.12 -7.76
CA SER A 266 14.08 -0.72 -7.56
C SER A 266 12.67 -0.65 -6.95
N PRO A 267 12.49 -1.08 -5.69
CA PRO A 267 11.18 -1.24 -5.06
C PRO A 267 10.42 0.08 -4.80
N ILE A 268 10.95 1.23 -5.23
CA ILE A 268 10.30 2.54 -5.11
C ILE A 268 10.16 3.24 -6.47
N THR A 269 10.39 2.53 -7.57
CA THR A 269 10.24 3.05 -8.94
C THR A 269 9.36 2.11 -9.74
N LEU A 270 8.19 2.60 -10.18
CA LEU A 270 7.27 1.80 -10.95
C LEU A 270 7.74 1.75 -12.41
N THR A 271 8.18 0.59 -12.85
CA THR A 271 8.63 0.30 -14.22
C THR A 271 8.00 -1.00 -14.72
N ASN A 272 8.25 -1.37 -15.98
CA ASN A 272 7.87 -2.69 -16.48
C ASN A 272 8.86 -3.83 -16.08
N ASP A 273 9.79 -3.58 -15.16
CA ASP A 273 10.81 -4.57 -14.78
C ASP A 273 10.25 -5.79 -14.06
N PHE A 274 9.07 -5.69 -13.43
CA PHE A 274 8.35 -6.86 -12.93
C PHE A 274 8.18 -7.93 -14.02
N TYR A 275 7.76 -7.53 -15.22
CA TYR A 275 7.55 -8.44 -16.34
C TYR A 275 8.87 -8.92 -16.95
N LYS A 276 9.87 -8.04 -17.08
CA LYS A 276 11.20 -8.43 -17.59
C LYS A 276 11.83 -9.47 -16.68
N LEU A 277 11.86 -9.22 -15.37
CA LEU A 277 12.45 -10.13 -14.38
C LEU A 277 11.69 -11.45 -14.30
N LEU A 278 10.35 -11.45 -14.45
CA LEU A 278 9.57 -12.69 -14.57
C LEU A 278 10.06 -13.58 -15.72
N LEU A 279 10.43 -13.00 -16.87
CA LEU A 279 10.85 -13.74 -18.07
C LEU A 279 12.35 -14.07 -18.09
N GLU A 280 13.20 -13.16 -17.60
CA GLU A 280 14.64 -13.21 -17.78
C GLU A 280 15.36 -13.94 -16.63
N GLU A 281 14.84 -13.85 -15.41
CA GLU A 281 15.45 -14.50 -14.26
C GLU A 281 15.14 -16.00 -14.18
N LYS A 282 16.09 -16.73 -13.61
CA LYS A 282 15.89 -18.16 -13.31
C LYS A 282 15.35 -18.30 -11.90
N TRP A 283 14.07 -18.63 -11.79
CA TRP A 283 13.39 -18.78 -10.51
C TRP A 283 13.56 -20.18 -9.91
N GLN A 284 13.71 -20.25 -8.60
CA GLN A 284 13.67 -21.49 -7.83
C GLN A 284 12.82 -21.33 -6.57
N TRP A 285 12.29 -22.42 -6.03
CA TRP A 285 11.63 -22.38 -4.73
C TRP A 285 12.61 -22.00 -3.63
N LYS A 286 12.30 -20.95 -2.85
CA LYS A 286 13.04 -20.54 -1.66
C LYS A 286 12.93 -21.64 -0.60
N LYS A 287 14.07 -22.08 -0.06
CA LYS A 287 14.12 -23.06 1.04
C LYS A 287 14.18 -22.32 2.37
N TRP A 288 13.04 -22.16 3.04
CA TRP A 288 12.90 -21.34 4.25
C TRP A 288 11.67 -21.74 5.09
N GLY A 289 11.40 -21.02 6.18
CA GLY A 289 10.31 -21.34 7.13
C GLY A 289 8.96 -20.67 6.87
N GLY A 290 8.86 -19.78 5.88
CA GLY A 290 7.60 -19.15 5.48
C GLY A 290 6.84 -19.94 4.40
N PRO A 291 5.77 -19.37 3.83
CA PRO A 291 5.02 -19.96 2.74
C PRO A 291 5.90 -20.22 1.50
N LYS A 292 5.42 -21.07 0.60
CA LYS A 292 6.13 -21.34 -0.66
C LYS A 292 6.21 -20.08 -1.50
N GLN A 293 7.43 -19.60 -1.74
CA GLN A 293 7.72 -18.49 -2.63
C GLN A 293 8.93 -18.81 -3.50
N TYR A 294 9.04 -18.09 -4.60
CA TYR A 294 10.21 -18.17 -5.46
C TYR A 294 11.26 -17.15 -5.02
N GLU A 295 12.52 -17.47 -5.27
CA GLU A 295 13.66 -16.55 -5.24
C GLU A 295 14.39 -16.67 -6.58
N ASP A 296 15.04 -15.59 -7.01
CA ASP A 296 15.94 -15.67 -8.15
C ASP A 296 17.15 -16.55 -7.80
N LYS A 297 17.61 -17.36 -8.76
CA LYS A 297 18.68 -18.34 -8.50
C LYS A 297 20.06 -17.68 -8.36
N LYS A 298 20.25 -16.49 -8.93
CA LYS A 298 21.55 -15.87 -9.13
C LYS A 298 22.01 -15.09 -7.89
N THR A 299 21.20 -14.15 -7.43
CA THR A 299 21.48 -13.28 -6.28
C THR A 299 20.68 -13.69 -5.05
N LYS A 300 19.52 -14.33 -5.23
CA LYS A 300 18.56 -14.69 -4.15
C LYS A 300 18.07 -13.46 -3.38
N THR A 301 18.02 -12.32 -4.06
CA THR A 301 17.61 -11.04 -3.48
C THR A 301 16.20 -10.65 -3.91
N LEU A 302 15.71 -11.21 -5.02
CA LEU A 302 14.36 -11.00 -5.53
C LEU A 302 13.46 -12.17 -5.17
N MET A 303 12.16 -11.90 -5.20
CA MET A 303 11.13 -12.91 -4.96
C MET A 303 9.98 -12.82 -5.96
N MET A 304 9.26 -13.92 -6.12
CA MET A 304 7.97 -13.96 -6.82
C MET A 304 7.00 -14.83 -6.02
N LEU A 305 5.74 -14.42 -5.95
CA LEU A 305 4.66 -15.22 -5.37
C LEU A 305 4.23 -16.33 -6.35
N PRO A 306 3.60 -17.41 -5.86
CA PRO A 306 2.92 -18.38 -6.73
C PRO A 306 1.96 -17.75 -7.74
N THR A 307 1.21 -16.72 -7.34
CA THR A 307 0.35 -15.94 -8.25
C THR A 307 1.12 -15.22 -9.33
N ASP A 308 2.28 -14.62 -9.03
CA ASP A 308 3.11 -13.91 -10.02
C ASP A 308 3.69 -14.91 -11.04
N MET A 309 4.21 -16.04 -10.55
CA MET A 309 4.73 -17.10 -11.41
C MET A 309 3.64 -17.75 -12.26
N SER A 310 2.37 -17.67 -11.86
CA SER A 310 1.27 -18.16 -12.68
C SER A 310 1.06 -17.35 -13.97
N LEU A 311 1.47 -16.07 -13.98
CA LEU A 311 1.35 -15.19 -15.15
C LEU A 311 2.16 -15.69 -16.35
N ILE A 312 3.31 -16.34 -16.10
CA ILE A 312 4.15 -16.92 -17.15
C ILE A 312 3.87 -18.40 -17.43
N LYS A 313 3.03 -19.05 -16.60
CA LYS A 313 2.60 -20.45 -16.79
C LYS A 313 1.32 -20.56 -17.61
N ASP A 314 0.43 -19.58 -17.50
CA ASP A 314 -0.82 -19.51 -18.24
C ASP A 314 -0.63 -18.83 -19.60
N LYS A 315 -1.06 -19.48 -20.69
CA LYS A 315 -0.82 -18.99 -22.06
C LYS A 315 -1.49 -17.64 -22.36
N SER A 316 -2.66 -17.36 -21.77
CA SER A 316 -3.37 -16.11 -22.01
C SER A 316 -2.69 -14.96 -21.28
N PHE A 317 -2.31 -15.18 -20.01
CA PHE A 317 -1.55 -14.20 -19.24
C PHE A 317 -0.17 -13.94 -19.83
N MET A 318 0.55 -14.99 -20.23
CA MET A 318 1.91 -14.91 -20.77
C MET A 318 2.00 -13.97 -21.97
N ARG A 319 0.99 -13.95 -22.83
CA ARG A 319 0.92 -13.02 -23.97
C ARG A 319 1.06 -11.56 -23.53
N TYR A 320 0.35 -11.17 -22.47
CA TYR A 320 0.38 -9.80 -21.96
C TYR A 320 1.65 -9.51 -21.15
N VAL A 321 2.19 -10.52 -20.44
CA VAL A 321 3.50 -10.40 -19.79
C VAL A 321 4.58 -10.11 -20.82
N GLU A 322 4.61 -10.84 -21.94
CA GLU A 322 5.56 -10.61 -23.03
C GLU A 322 5.38 -9.25 -23.71
N GLU A 323 4.13 -8.78 -23.85
CA GLU A 323 3.80 -7.46 -24.41
C GLU A 323 4.35 -6.35 -23.51
N TYR A 324 4.02 -6.38 -22.21
CA TYR A 324 4.44 -5.38 -21.24
C TYR A 324 5.94 -5.42 -20.95
N ALA A 325 6.59 -6.58 -21.00
CA ALA A 325 8.05 -6.67 -20.86
C ALA A 325 8.79 -5.96 -22.00
N LYS A 326 8.22 -5.96 -23.22
CA LYS A 326 8.82 -5.32 -24.41
C LYS A 326 8.54 -3.83 -24.48
N ASP A 327 7.41 -3.37 -23.95
CA ASP A 327 6.95 -2.00 -24.12
C ASP A 327 6.36 -1.44 -22.80
N GLN A 328 7.11 -0.52 -22.19
CA GLN A 328 6.68 0.14 -20.95
C GLN A 328 5.50 1.09 -21.17
N GLU A 329 5.41 1.74 -22.34
CA GLU A 329 4.33 2.70 -22.61
C GLU A 329 3.00 1.97 -22.76
N VAL A 330 3.00 0.80 -23.41
CA VAL A 330 1.82 -0.08 -23.47
C VAL A 330 1.40 -0.54 -22.07
N PHE A 331 2.35 -0.96 -21.23
CA PHE A 331 2.07 -1.28 -19.83
C PHE A 331 1.46 -0.10 -19.08
N PHE A 332 2.09 1.08 -19.15
CA PHE A 332 1.67 2.27 -18.42
C PHE A 332 0.29 2.74 -18.84
N LYS A 333 -0.02 2.70 -20.13
CA LYS A 333 -1.35 3.03 -20.64
C LYS A 333 -2.41 2.10 -20.04
N ASP A 334 -2.20 0.79 -20.14
CA ASP A 334 -3.18 -0.19 -19.65
C ASP A 334 -3.26 -0.22 -18.12
N PHE A 335 -2.14 0.00 -17.43
CA PHE A 335 -2.07 0.13 -15.98
C PHE A 335 -2.87 1.35 -15.51
N SER A 336 -2.74 2.49 -16.18
CA SER A 336 -3.57 3.66 -15.90
C SER A 336 -5.04 3.35 -16.09
N ASP A 337 -5.42 2.83 -17.26
CA ASP A 337 -6.82 2.54 -17.60
C ASP A 337 -7.47 1.57 -16.59
N VAL A 338 -6.75 0.53 -16.17
CA VAL A 338 -7.28 -0.47 -15.22
C VAL A 338 -7.31 0.04 -13.77
N VAL A 339 -6.36 0.88 -13.34
CA VAL A 339 -6.40 1.51 -12.02
C VAL A 339 -7.57 2.51 -11.94
N VAL A 340 -7.82 3.28 -12.99
CA VAL A 340 -9.02 4.13 -13.09
C VAL A 340 -10.28 3.28 -12.94
N LYS A 341 -10.40 2.21 -13.73
CA LYS A 341 -11.55 1.29 -13.64
C LYS A 341 -11.74 0.76 -12.22
N LEU A 342 -10.68 0.25 -11.60
CA LEU A 342 -10.68 -0.28 -10.24
C LEU A 342 -11.19 0.74 -9.22
N PHE A 343 -10.61 1.95 -9.22
CA PHE A 343 -10.97 2.98 -8.24
C PHE A 343 -12.40 3.46 -8.41
N GLU A 344 -13.00 3.30 -9.59
CA GLU A 344 -14.35 3.74 -9.91
C GLU A 344 -15.43 2.66 -9.74
N LEU A 345 -15.05 1.41 -9.42
CA LEU A 345 -16.00 0.31 -9.21
C LEU A 345 -17.01 0.62 -8.10
N GLY A 346 -18.30 0.62 -8.46
CA GLY A 346 -19.41 0.80 -7.51
C GLY A 346 -19.62 2.23 -7.01
N VAL A 347 -18.87 3.21 -7.53
CA VAL A 347 -19.00 4.61 -7.10
C VAL A 347 -20.12 5.32 -7.91
N PRO A 348 -21.14 5.90 -7.25
CA PRO A 348 -22.25 6.58 -7.92
C PRO A 348 -21.86 8.02 -8.28
N PHE A 349 -20.92 8.20 -9.22
CA PHE A 349 -20.48 9.54 -9.62
C PHE A 349 -21.60 10.36 -10.26
N THR A 350 -21.67 11.63 -9.88
CA THR A 350 -22.57 12.62 -10.47
C THR A 350 -21.90 13.46 -11.56
N THR A 351 -20.57 13.42 -11.65
CA THR A 351 -19.76 14.09 -12.68
C THR A 351 -19.02 13.08 -13.54
N GLN A 352 -18.76 13.44 -14.80
CA GLN A 352 -17.92 12.67 -15.71
C GLN A 352 -16.48 13.17 -15.76
N GLU A 353 -16.18 14.33 -15.18
CA GLU A 353 -14.86 14.92 -15.24
C GLU A 353 -13.86 14.15 -14.38
N ARG A 354 -12.64 13.98 -14.89
CA ARG A 354 -11.50 13.41 -14.16
C ARG A 354 -10.42 14.48 -14.05
N ILE A 355 -9.79 14.55 -12.90
CA ILE A 355 -8.66 15.41 -12.59
C ILE A 355 -7.39 14.66 -12.99
N GLN A 356 -6.53 15.32 -13.75
CA GLN A 356 -5.15 14.88 -13.96
C GLN A 356 -4.26 15.76 -13.09
N PHE A 357 -3.62 15.16 -12.09
CA PHE A 357 -2.79 15.91 -11.16
C PHE A 357 -1.44 16.25 -11.79
N LYS A 358 -0.96 17.46 -11.53
CA LYS A 358 0.41 17.82 -11.84
C LYS A 358 1.34 17.22 -10.79
N LYS A 359 2.46 16.66 -11.23
CA LYS A 359 3.51 16.19 -10.32
C LYS A 359 4.10 17.39 -9.58
N THR A 360 4.45 17.21 -8.31
CA THR A 360 5.18 18.22 -7.55
C THR A 360 6.58 18.37 -8.16
N GLU A 361 7.00 19.62 -8.45
CA GLU A 361 8.33 19.92 -9.02
C GLU A 361 9.47 19.66 -8.04
#